data_AF-A0A845H0I8-F1
#
_entry.id   AF-A0A845H0I8-F1
#
_cell.length_a   1.000
_cell.length_b   1.000
_cell.length_c   1.000
_cell.angle_alpha   90.00
_cell.angle_beta   90.00
_cell.angle_gamma   90.00
#
_symmetry.space_group_name_H-M   'P 1'
#
loop_
_entity.id
_entity.type
_entity.pdbx_description
1 polymer ?
#
loop_
_entity_poly.entity_id
_entity_poly.type
_entity_poly.pdbx_seq_one_letter_code
_entity_poly.pdbx_strand_id
1 'polypeptide(L)'
;LRLYARSLGAELAPAVPPGPDDFDPSVLASLCAANPERLERYIDAFIDSLRQAIVEIKVAIEQEDSAGVGMLGHRIKSTASAAGATGLADLGRALEATRAEGNLRQARDLAARLPACLEAIQRQIEAHKPAMQATRE
;
A
#
# COMPACT_ATOMS: atom_id res chain seq x y z
N LEU A 1 -36.43 -12.05 14.19
CA LEU A 1 -36.07 -10.84 14.96
C LEU A 1 -34.63 -11.02 15.44
N ARG A 2 -33.64 -10.50 14.70
CA ARG A 2 -33.03 -9.16 14.89
C ARG A 2 -32.32 -9.03 16.25
N LEU A 3 -30.98 -8.92 16.21
CA LEU A 3 -30.10 -7.94 16.90
C LEU A 3 -28.82 -8.59 17.45
N TYR A 4 -27.76 -8.60 16.63
CA TYR A 4 -26.37 -8.56 17.11
C TYR A 4 -25.70 -7.31 16.55
N ALA A 5 -26.12 -6.16 17.08
CA ALA A 5 -25.33 -4.94 17.02
C ALA A 5 -24.74 -4.74 18.42
N ARG A 6 -23.41 -4.70 18.54
CA ARG A 6 -22.66 -3.45 18.76
C ARG A 6 -21.23 -3.74 19.22
N SER A 7 -20.30 -3.30 18.36
CA SER A 7 -18.93 -2.79 18.61
C SER A 7 -18.37 -2.78 20.04
N LEU A 8 -17.08 -3.12 20.17
CA LEU A 8 -15.99 -2.17 20.44
C LEU A 8 -14.66 -2.93 20.62
N GLY A 9 -13.72 -2.63 19.74
CA GLY A 9 -12.33 -3.09 19.77
C GLY A 9 -11.50 -2.28 18.77
N ALA A 10 -11.78 -0.98 18.70
CA ALA A 10 -10.87 -0.03 18.09
C ALA A 10 -9.71 0.15 19.08
N GLU A 11 -8.77 -0.79 19.05
CA GLU A 11 -7.48 -0.59 19.67
C GLU A 11 -6.84 0.61 18.96
N LEU A 12 -6.66 1.70 19.71
CA LEU A 12 -6.00 2.90 19.26
C LEU A 12 -4.55 2.55 18.91
N ALA A 13 -4.31 2.20 17.63
CA ALA A 13 -2.98 2.17 17.07
C ALA A 13 -2.34 3.57 17.24
N PRO A 14 -1.04 3.67 17.56
CA PRO A 14 -0.40 4.94 17.83
C PRO A 14 -0.57 5.88 16.65
N ALA A 15 -0.85 7.16 16.95
CA ALA A 15 -0.99 8.27 16.01
C ALA A 15 0.36 8.69 15.37
N VAL A 16 1.21 7.74 15.04
CA VAL A 16 2.33 7.96 14.12
C VAL A 16 1.73 7.84 12.73
N PRO A 17 1.73 8.90 11.90
CA PRO A 17 1.36 8.73 10.51
C PRO A 17 2.35 7.70 9.93
N PRO A 18 1.87 6.58 9.35
CA PRO A 18 2.74 5.55 8.81
C PRO A 18 3.79 6.20 7.92
N GLY A 19 5.05 5.90 8.21
CA GLY A 19 6.18 6.45 7.50
C GLY A 19 6.30 5.78 6.13
N PRO A 20 6.93 6.43 5.16
CA PRO A 20 7.24 5.79 3.87
C PRO A 20 8.17 4.57 4.02
N ASP A 21 8.80 4.38 5.19
CA ASP A 21 9.85 3.39 5.43
C ASP A 21 9.35 2.07 6.08
N ASP A 22 8.04 1.89 6.26
CA ASP A 22 7.47 0.67 6.85
C ASP A 22 7.22 -0.41 5.78
N PHE A 23 8.30 -0.92 5.19
CA PHE A 23 8.27 -2.07 4.27
C PHE A 23 9.32 -3.11 4.65
N ASP A 24 8.88 -4.38 4.74
CA ASP A 24 9.72 -5.54 5.07
C ASP A 24 9.93 -6.43 3.84
N PRO A 25 11.11 -6.36 3.18
CA PRO A 25 11.43 -7.18 2.01
C PRO A 25 11.44 -8.69 2.30
N SER A 26 11.58 -9.09 3.57
CA SER A 26 11.63 -10.51 3.98
C SER A 26 10.29 -11.22 3.75
N VAL A 27 9.19 -10.48 3.83
CA VAL A 27 7.83 -10.97 3.54
C VAL A 27 7.73 -11.39 2.08
N LEU A 28 8.26 -10.57 1.16
CA LEU A 28 8.29 -10.88 -0.27
C LEU A 28 9.14 -12.11 -0.59
N ALA A 29 10.34 -12.19 0.00
CA ALA A 29 11.23 -13.33 -0.17
C ALA A 29 10.55 -14.65 0.26
N SER A 30 9.81 -14.60 1.38
CA SER A 30 9.04 -15.74 1.89
C SER A 30 7.90 -16.14 0.94
N LEU A 31 7.13 -15.17 0.42
CA LEU A 31 6.07 -15.43 -0.56
C LEU A 31 6.57 -16.08 -1.85
N CYS A 32 7.80 -15.75 -2.25
CA CYS A 32 8.42 -16.30 -3.44
C CYS A 32 9.22 -17.60 -3.18
N ALA A 33 9.09 -18.20 -1.99
CA ALA A 33 9.81 -19.41 -1.58
C ALA A 33 11.33 -19.29 -1.80
N ALA A 34 11.89 -18.13 -1.49
CA ALA A 34 13.30 -17.78 -1.71
C ALA A 34 13.79 -17.95 -3.16
N ASN A 35 12.88 -17.94 -4.15
CA ASN A 35 13.26 -18.00 -5.56
C ASN A 35 13.51 -16.59 -6.11
N PRO A 36 14.76 -16.24 -6.47
CA PRO A 36 15.12 -14.88 -6.83
C PRO A 36 14.45 -14.40 -8.12
N GLU A 37 14.29 -15.27 -9.13
CA GLU A 37 13.65 -14.90 -10.40
C GLU A 37 12.13 -14.65 -10.24
N ARG A 38 11.47 -15.42 -9.37
CA ARG A 38 10.06 -15.17 -9.03
C ARG A 38 9.90 -13.89 -8.22
N LEU A 39 10.85 -13.63 -7.33
CA LEU A 39 10.87 -12.44 -6.49
C LEU A 39 11.06 -11.16 -7.31
N GLU A 40 12.02 -11.14 -8.23
CA GLU A 40 12.23 -10.01 -9.15
C GLU A 40 10.97 -9.72 -9.97
N ARG A 41 10.36 -10.75 -10.58
CA ARG A 41 9.11 -10.58 -11.34
C ARG A 41 7.95 -10.08 -10.48
N TYR A 42 7.85 -10.55 -9.24
CA TYR A 42 6.81 -10.09 -8.32
C TYR A 42 7.04 -8.62 -7.95
N ILE A 43 8.28 -8.24 -7.63
CA ILE A 43 8.67 -6.86 -7.32
C ILE A 43 8.31 -5.93 -8.46
N ASP A 44 8.66 -6.29 -9.70
CA ASP A 44 8.37 -5.47 -10.88
C ASP A 44 6.85 -5.29 -11.05
N ALA A 45 6.09 -6.38 -10.98
CA ALA A 45 4.62 -6.33 -11.07
C ALA A 45 3.98 -5.51 -9.94
N PHE A 46 4.53 -5.58 -8.73
CA PHE A 46 4.08 -4.81 -7.57
C PHE A 46 4.31 -3.31 -7.79
N ILE A 47 5.54 -2.91 -8.18
CA ILE A 47 5.90 -1.52 -8.44
C ILE A 47 5.06 -0.93 -9.58
N ASP A 48 4.87 -1.68 -10.68
CA ASP A 48 4.07 -1.23 -11.81
C ASP A 48 2.59 -1.08 -11.43
N SER A 49 2.04 -2.01 -10.63
CA SER A 49 0.68 -1.86 -10.10
C SER A 49 0.53 -0.61 -9.23
N LEU A 50 1.54 -0.22 -8.45
CA LEU A 50 1.50 0.99 -7.64
C LEU A 50 1.58 2.26 -8.48
N ARG A 51 2.48 2.29 -9.46
CA ARG A 51 2.59 3.42 -10.42
C ARG A 51 1.26 3.65 -11.12
N GLN A 52 0.65 2.57 -11.60
CA GLN A 52 -0.64 2.64 -12.27
C GLN A 52 -1.74 3.15 -11.32
N ALA A 53 -1.82 2.63 -10.10
CA ALA A 53 -2.79 3.10 -9.12
C ALA A 53 -2.62 4.58 -8.75
N ILE A 54 -1.38 5.09 -8.68
CA ILE A 54 -1.10 6.51 -8.43
C ILE A 54 -1.66 7.39 -9.56
N VAL A 55 -1.50 6.98 -10.82
CA VAL A 55 -2.05 7.70 -11.96
C VAL A 55 -3.58 7.66 -11.93
N GLU A 56 -4.17 6.49 -11.70
CA GLU A 56 -5.62 6.30 -11.61
C GLU A 56 -6.24 7.15 -10.49
N ILE A 57 -5.58 7.25 -9.33
CA ILE A 57 -6.05 8.09 -8.21
C ILE A 57 -6.05 9.57 -8.58
N LYS A 58 -5.00 10.05 -9.27
CA LYS A 58 -4.95 11.44 -9.72
C LYS A 58 -6.11 11.76 -10.66
N VAL A 59 -6.38 10.86 -11.61
CA VAL A 59 -7.51 11.00 -12.54
C VAL A 59 -8.84 11.00 -11.79
N ALA A 60 -9.06 10.08 -10.86
CA ALA A 60 -10.29 10.03 -10.07
C ALA A 60 -10.49 11.30 -9.22
N ILE A 61 -9.41 11.87 -8.68
CA ILE A 61 -9.44 13.14 -7.95
C ILE A 61 -9.81 14.32 -8.86
N GLU A 62 -9.28 14.37 -10.09
CA GLU A 62 -9.59 15.40 -11.09
C GLU A 62 -11.06 15.31 -11.54
N GLN A 63 -11.61 14.10 -11.59
CA GLN A 63 -13.01 13.83 -11.92
C GLN A 63 -13.96 13.97 -10.73
N GLU A 64 -13.46 14.36 -9.56
CA GLU A 64 -14.21 14.42 -8.30
C GLU A 64 -14.87 13.08 -7.89
N ASP A 65 -14.32 11.96 -8.39
CA ASP A 65 -14.81 10.62 -8.14
C ASP A 65 -14.24 10.04 -6.84
N SER A 66 -14.84 10.46 -5.71
CA SER A 66 -14.49 9.92 -4.39
C SER A 66 -14.72 8.42 -4.25
N ALA A 67 -15.63 7.83 -5.03
CA ALA A 67 -15.88 6.38 -5.03
C ALA A 67 -14.73 5.64 -5.72
N GLY A 68 -14.29 6.14 -6.88
CA GLY A 68 -13.11 5.66 -7.60
C GLY A 68 -11.84 5.72 -6.75
N VAL A 69 -11.60 6.85 -6.06
CA VAL A 69 -10.46 6.97 -5.12
C VAL A 69 -10.53 5.89 -4.04
N GLY A 70 -11.70 5.67 -3.43
CA GLY A 70 -11.83 4.67 -2.37
C GLY A 70 -11.61 3.23 -2.86
N MET A 71 -12.08 2.90 -4.06
CA MET A 71 -11.81 1.58 -4.67
C MET A 71 -10.32 1.38 -4.93
N LEU A 72 -9.62 2.41 -5.43
CA LEU A 72 -8.18 2.36 -5.63
C LEU A 72 -7.40 2.27 -4.31
N GLY A 73 -7.87 2.97 -3.27
CA GLY A 73 -7.35 2.83 -1.90
C GLY A 73 -7.46 1.40 -1.37
N HIS A 74 -8.62 0.75 -1.55
CA HIS A 74 -8.82 -0.66 -1.19
C HIS A 74 -7.84 -1.59 -1.92
N ARG A 75 -7.63 -1.38 -3.23
CA ARG A 75 -6.68 -2.15 -4.04
C ARG A 75 -5.24 -1.97 -3.52
N ILE A 76 -4.80 -0.73 -3.30
CA ILE A 76 -3.47 -0.43 -2.76
C ILE A 76 -3.28 -1.11 -1.41
N LYS A 77 -4.26 -1.01 -0.50
CA LYS A 77 -4.22 -1.65 0.82
C LYS A 77 -3.96 -3.15 0.71
N SER A 78 -4.75 -3.86 -0.10
CA SER A 78 -4.64 -5.32 -0.26
C SER A 78 -3.29 -5.73 -0.84
N THR A 79 -2.83 -5.05 -1.89
CA THR A 79 -1.55 -5.34 -2.53
C THR A 79 -0.37 -5.03 -1.60
N ALA A 80 -0.41 -3.91 -0.87
CA ALA A 80 0.61 -3.52 0.08
C ALA A 80 0.68 -4.45 1.31
N SER A 81 -0.47 -4.88 1.83
CA SER A 81 -0.54 -5.82 2.97
C SER A 81 0.08 -7.16 2.61
N ALA A 82 -0.20 -7.67 1.40
CA ALA A 82 0.42 -8.90 0.91
C ALA A 82 1.93 -8.75 0.76
N ALA A 83 2.40 -7.57 0.34
CA ALA A 83 3.82 -7.32 0.11
C ALA A 83 4.65 -6.99 1.38
N GLY A 84 4.03 -6.91 2.56
CA GLY A 84 4.71 -6.45 3.78
C GLY A 84 4.97 -4.94 3.83
N ALA A 85 4.31 -4.15 2.99
CA ALA A 85 4.39 -2.69 2.96
C ALA A 85 3.33 -2.07 3.88
N THR A 86 3.49 -2.21 5.20
CA THR A 86 2.46 -1.78 6.18
C THR A 86 2.16 -0.30 6.10
N GLY A 87 3.17 0.55 5.88
CA GLY A 87 2.95 2.00 5.77
C GLY A 87 2.11 2.38 4.56
N LEU A 88 2.33 1.70 3.43
CA LEU A 88 1.52 1.87 2.22
C LEU A 88 0.12 1.26 2.38
N ALA A 89 -0.01 0.16 3.12
CA ALA A 89 -1.30 -0.46 3.40
C ALA A 89 -2.21 0.47 4.21
N ASP A 90 -1.66 1.17 5.20
CA ASP A 90 -2.39 2.15 5.99
C ASP A 90 -2.75 3.41 5.18
N LEU A 91 -1.87 3.86 4.29
CA LEU A 91 -2.20 4.94 3.36
C LEU A 91 -3.35 4.53 2.40
N GLY A 92 -3.33 3.29 1.90
CA GLY A 92 -4.42 2.72 1.11
C GLY A 92 -5.74 2.66 1.89
N ARG A 93 -5.70 2.27 3.18
CA ARG A 93 -6.86 2.28 4.08
C ARG A 93 -7.42 3.70 4.28
N ALA A 94 -6.55 4.69 4.45
CA ALA A 94 -6.98 6.09 4.59
C ALA A 94 -7.66 6.61 3.32
N LEU A 95 -7.15 6.26 2.13
CA LEU A 95 -7.79 6.57 0.85
C LEU A 95 -9.12 5.83 0.67
N GLU A 96 -9.21 4.57 1.09
CA GLU A 96 -10.45 3.80 1.08
C GLU A 96 -11.55 4.49 1.91
N ALA A 97 -11.19 5.05 3.06
CA ALA A 97 -12.12 5.74 3.95
C ALA A 97 -12.71 7.04 3.36
N THR A 98 -11.98 7.73 2.48
CA THR A 98 -12.48 8.99 1.89
C THR A 98 -13.74 8.81 1.05
N ARG A 99 -14.04 7.58 0.60
CA ARG A 99 -15.29 7.25 -0.10
C ARG A 99 -16.52 7.47 0.77
N ALA A 100 -16.48 7.10 2.05
CA ALA A 100 -17.61 7.27 2.95
C ALA A 100 -17.84 8.74 3.32
N GLU A 101 -16.75 9.51 3.37
CA GLU A 101 -16.76 10.91 3.80
C GLU A 101 -16.96 11.90 2.63
N GLY A 102 -16.79 11.45 1.38
CA GLY A 102 -16.80 12.32 0.19
C GLY A 102 -15.67 13.36 0.20
N ASN A 103 -14.64 13.17 1.03
CA ASN A 103 -13.64 14.19 1.34
C ASN A 103 -12.49 14.18 0.32
N LEU A 104 -12.73 14.78 -0.85
CA LEU A 104 -11.73 14.88 -1.93
C LEU A 104 -10.49 15.70 -1.54
N ARG A 105 -10.62 16.63 -0.58
CA ARG A 105 -9.48 17.40 -0.07
C ARG A 105 -8.51 16.46 0.68
N GLN A 106 -9.04 15.66 1.59
CA GLN A 106 -8.25 14.65 2.29
C GLN A 106 -7.69 13.60 1.33
N ALA A 107 -8.46 13.18 0.32
CA ALA A 107 -7.98 12.27 -0.72
C ALA A 107 -6.76 12.85 -1.45
N ARG A 108 -6.77 14.14 -1.81
CA ARG A 108 -5.63 14.85 -2.41
C ARG A 108 -4.41 14.85 -1.49
N ASP A 109 -4.61 15.22 -0.22
CA ASP A 109 -3.53 15.28 0.77
C ASP A 109 -2.88 13.90 0.98
N LEU A 110 -3.68 12.83 1.01
CA LEU A 110 -3.21 11.45 1.11
C LEU A 110 -2.51 10.99 -0.17
N ALA A 111 -3.11 11.25 -1.34
CA ALA A 111 -2.56 10.83 -2.64
C ALA A 111 -1.20 11.49 -2.92
N ALA A 112 -0.96 12.71 -2.44
CA ALA A 112 0.32 13.40 -2.54
C ALA A 112 1.47 12.66 -1.82
N ARG A 113 1.16 11.75 -0.88
CA ARG A 113 2.16 10.96 -0.14
C ARG A 113 2.55 9.65 -0.85
N LEU A 114 1.75 9.19 -1.82
CA LEU A 114 2.00 7.92 -2.51
C LEU A 114 3.35 7.86 -3.25
N PRO A 115 3.81 8.91 -3.96
CA PRO A 115 5.10 8.87 -4.65
C PRO A 115 6.28 8.68 -3.70
N ALA A 116 6.28 9.39 -2.56
CA ALA A 116 7.35 9.25 -1.56
C ALA A 116 7.38 7.85 -0.93
N CYS A 117 6.22 7.23 -0.70
CA CYS A 117 6.15 5.84 -0.23
C CYS A 117 6.71 4.87 -1.28
N LEU A 118 6.36 5.08 -2.57
CA LEU A 118 6.89 4.25 -3.66
C LEU A 118 8.42 4.36 -3.74
N GLU A 119 8.98 5.56 -3.67
CA GLU A 119 10.42 5.78 -3.67
C GLU A 119 11.12 5.09 -2.48
N ALA A 120 10.54 5.15 -1.29
CA ALA A 120 11.10 4.48 -0.12
C ALA A 120 11.09 2.96 -0.26
N ILE A 121 9.99 2.37 -0.73
CA ILE A 121 9.90 0.94 -1.06
C ILE A 121 10.98 0.56 -2.07
N GLN A 122 11.13 1.31 -3.16
CA GLN A 122 12.15 1.02 -4.18
C GLN A 122 13.58 1.06 -3.60
N ARG A 123 13.88 2.04 -2.75
CA ARG A 123 15.19 2.12 -2.05
C ARG A 123 15.42 0.92 -1.15
N GLN A 124 14.41 0.48 -0.40
CA GLN A 124 14.53 -0.65 0.50
C GLN A 124 14.70 -1.98 -0.25
N ILE A 125 14.01 -2.16 -1.37
CA ILE A 125 14.20 -3.30 -2.27
C ILE A 125 15.64 -3.33 -2.81
N GLU A 126 16.14 -2.20 -3.31
CA GLU A 126 17.49 -2.12 -3.87
C GLU A 126 18.56 -2.42 -2.81
N ALA A 127 18.38 -1.90 -1.59
CA ALA A 127 19.27 -2.19 -0.46
C ALA A 127 19.30 -3.68 -0.08
N HIS A 128 18.20 -4.41 -0.30
CA HIS A 128 18.08 -5.84 0.03
C HIS A 128 18.47 -6.79 -1.11
N LYS A 129 18.58 -6.32 -2.36
CA LYS A 129 19.03 -7.14 -3.50
C LYS A 129 20.30 -7.96 -3.26
N PRO A 130 21.40 -7.41 -2.69
CA PRO A 130 22.60 -8.21 -2.45
C PRO A 130 22.35 -9.39 -1.48
N ALA A 131 21.48 -9.22 -0.48
CA ALA A 131 21.09 -10.30 0.42
C ALA A 131 20.20 -11.36 -0.26
N MET A 132 19.33 -10.93 -1.20
CA MET A 132 18.48 -11.84 -1.98
C MET A 132 19.26 -12.68 -3.01
N GLN A 133 20.40 -12.17 -3.49
CA GLN A 133 21.28 -12.84 -4.45
C GLN A 133 22.34 -13.74 -3.79
N ALA A 134 22.65 -13.56 -2.51
CA ALA A 134 23.70 -14.31 -1.80
C ALA A 134 23.34 -15.79 -1.53
N THR A 135 22.08 -16.20 -1.68
CA THR A 135 21.63 -17.61 -1.51
C THR A 135 21.96 -18.50 -2.73
N ARG A 136 22.90 -18.08 -3.58
CA ARG A 136 23.24 -18.73 -4.86
C ARG A 136 24.43 -19.69 -4.80
N GLU A 137 24.94 -20.01 -3.61
CA GLU A 137 26.10 -20.90 -3.41
C GLU A 137 25.70 -22.22 -2.73
#